data_AF-A0A917ECB3-F1
#
_entry.id   AF-A0A917ECB3-F1
#
_cell.length_a   1.000
_cell.length_b   1.000
_cell.length_c   1.000
_cell.angle_alpha   90.00
_cell.angle_beta   90.00
_cell.angle_gamma   90.00
#
_symmetry.space_group_name_H-M   'P 1'
#
loop_
_entity.id
_entity.type
_entity.pdbx_description
1 polymer ?
#
loop_
_entity_poly.entity_id
_entity_poly.type
_entity_poly.pdbx_seq_one_letter_code
_entity_poly.pdbx_strand_id
1 'polypeptide(L)' 'MFRILKWLIFIVILGAIGLTAYAYVGPYFGVDFTPPKVEIRKPVVLDAE' A
#
# COMPACT_ATOMS: atom_id res chain seq x y z
N MET A 1 30.60 8.57 -9.68
CA MET A 1 29.33 7.97 -10.16
C MET A 1 28.26 7.79 -9.07
N PHE A 2 28.60 7.74 -7.78
CA PHE A 2 27.62 7.68 -6.65
C PHE A 2 26.74 8.93 -6.42
N ARG A 3 26.97 10.03 -7.16
CA ARG A 3 26.19 11.28 -7.01
C ARG A 3 24.71 11.09 -7.39
N ILE A 4 24.43 10.34 -8.45
CA ILE A 4 23.06 10.04 -8.89
C ILE A 4 22.37 9.11 -7.89
N LEU A 5 23.09 8.11 -7.37
CA LEU A 5 22.54 7.16 -6.41
C LEU A 5 22.02 7.84 -5.13
N LYS A 6 22.74 8.85 -4.63
CA LYS A 6 22.28 9.67 -3.49
C LYS A 6 20.92 10.32 -3.77
N TRP A 7 20.74 10.88 -4.96
CA TRP A 7 19.49 11.51 -5.35
C TRP A 7 18.37 10.50 -5.59
N LEU A 8 18.68 9.33 -6.16
CA LEU A 8 17.70 8.25 -6.31
C LEU A 8 17.16 7.80 -4.95
N ILE A 9 18.03 7.57 -3.96
CA ILE A 9 17.61 7.20 -2.61
C ILE A 9 16.73 8.29 -2.01
N PHE A 10 17.12 9.56 -2.16
CA PHE A 10 16.33 10.69 -1.66
C PHE A 10 14.92 10.73 -2.29
N ILE A 11 14.82 10.53 -3.61
CA ILE A 11 13.54 10.50 -4.32
C ILE A 11 12.67 9.32 -3.87
N VAL A 12 13.25 8.14 -3.68
CA VAL A 12 12.53 6.96 -3.18
C VAL A 12 11.95 7.24 -1.79
N ILE A 13 12.74 7.83 -0.89
CA ILE A 13 12.28 8.21 0.45
C ILE A 13 11.15 9.24 0.36
N LEU A 14 11.30 10.26 -0.48
CA LEU A 14 10.30 11.31 -0.67
C LEU A 14 9.00 10.74 -1.25
N GLY A 15 9.09 9.82 -2.20
CA GLY A 15 7.95 9.09 -2.75
C GLY A 15 7.25 8.23 -1.70
N ALA A 16 8.01 7.52 -0.86
CA ALA A 16 7.45 6.74 0.24
C ALA A 16 6.69 7.63 1.23
N ILE A 17 7.29 8.75 1.65
CA ILE A 17 6.64 9.74 2.52
C ILE A 17 5.36 10.29 1.87
N GLY A 18 5.40 10.63 0.58
CA GLY A 18 4.23 11.12 -0.16
C GLY A 18 3.09 10.11 -0.20
N LEU A 19 3.39 8.84 -0.48
CA LEU A 19 2.41 7.76 -0.46
C LEU A 19 1.84 7.54 0.95
N THR A 20 2.68 7.54 1.98
CA THR A 20 2.23 7.44 3.37
C THR A 20 1.31 8.61 3.74
N ALA A 21 1.73 9.85 3.46
CA ALA A 21 0.92 11.02 3.74
C ALA A 21 -0.43 10.96 3.00
N TYR A 22 -0.44 10.56 1.73
CA TYR A 22 -1.68 10.40 0.96
C TYR A 22 -2.59 9.29 1.53
N ALA A 23 -2.05 8.18 2.03
CA ALA A 23 -2.87 7.15 2.67
C ALA A 23 -3.59 7.66 3.94
N TYR A 24 -2.98 8.58 4.69
CA TYR A 24 -3.58 9.18 5.88
C TYR A 24 -4.52 10.34 5.55
N VAL A 25 -4.19 11.16 4.55
CA VAL A 25 -4.97 12.37 4.22
C VAL A 25 -6.06 12.08 3.18
N GLY A 26 -5.88 11.08 2.32
CA GLY A 26 -6.82 10.67 1.27
C GLY A 26 -8.26 10.43 1.75
N PRO A 27 -8.51 9.81 2.92
CA PRO A 27 -9.85 9.67 3.47
C PRO A 27 -10.59 10.99 3.70
N TYR A 28 -9.88 12.08 4.01
CA TYR A 28 -10.49 13.41 4.14
C TYR A 28 -10.91 14.02 2.79
N PHE A 29 -10.40 13.47 1.68
CA PHE A 29 -10.77 13.84 0.31
C PHE A 29 -11.77 12.85 -0.33
N GLY A 30 -12.33 11.92 0.46
CA GLY A 30 -13.31 10.94 -0.03
C GLY A 30 -12.72 9.68 -0.66
N VAL A 31 -11.43 9.41 -0.46
CA VAL A 31 -10.79 8.18 -0.93
C VAL A 31 -10.87 7.10 0.15
N ASP A 32 -11.47 5.94 -0.14
CA ASP A 32 -11.56 4.82 0.80
C ASP A 32 -10.50 3.75 0.49
N PHE A 33 -9.61 3.51 1.45
CA PHE A 33 -8.57 2.48 1.39
C PHE A 33 -8.90 1.24 2.24
N THR A 34 -10.10 1.18 2.82
CA THR A 34 -10.51 0.08 3.69
C THR A 34 -10.81 -1.18 2.87
N PRO A 35 -10.43 -2.39 3.32
CA PRO A 35 -10.86 -3.61 2.66
C PRO A 35 -12.39 -3.78 2.75
N PRO A 36 -13.01 -4.49 1.78
CA PRO A 36 -14.43 -4.80 1.83
C PRO A 36 -14.78 -5.55 3.13
N LYS A 37 -15.73 -5.03 3.90
CA LYS A 37 -16.19 -5.60 5.16
C LYS A 37 -17.35 -6.58 4.96
N VAL A 38 -17.21 -7.50 4.00
CA VAL A 38 -18.24 -8.47 3.65
C VAL A 38 -17.78 -9.89 3.98
N GLU A 39 -18.71 -10.73 4.40
CA GLU A 39 -18.44 -12.14 4.64
C GLU A 39 -18.13 -12.85 3.31
N ILE A 40 -16.98 -13.51 3.22
CA ILE A 40 -16.56 -14.27 2.04
C ILE A 40 -16.65 -15.76 2.37
N ARG A 41 -17.53 -16.49 1.67
CA ARG A 41 -17.60 -17.95 1.73
C ARG A 41 -17.04 -18.55 0.46
N LYS A 42 -16.02 -19.40 0.58
CA LYS A 42 -15.46 -20.19 -0.52
C LYS A 42 -15.45 -21.67 -0.14
N PRO A 43 -15.87 -22.58 -1.04
CA PRO A 43 -15.74 -24.00 -0.81
C PRO A 43 -14.25 -24.36 -0.68
N VAL A 44 -13.91 -25.16 0.33
CA VAL A 44 -12.55 -25.70 0.52
C VAL A 44 -12.60 -27.18 0.22
N VAL A 45 -11.67 -27.65 -0.62
CA VAL A 45 -11.40 -29.08 -0.79
C VAL A 45 -10.39 -29.47 0.27
N LEU A 46 -10.79 -30.35 1.19
CA LEU A 46 -9.90 -30.92 2.20
C LEU A 46 -9.30 -32.20 1.61
N ASP A 47 -7.99 -32.21 1.40
CA ASP A 47 -7.22 -33.41 1.08
C ASP A 47 -6.68 -33.97 2.40
N ALA A 48 -7.45 -34.85 3.02
CA ALA A 48 -7.10 -35.51 4.27
C ALA A 48 -6.82 -36.99 3.98
N GLU A 49 -5.59 -37.43 4.22
CA GLU A 49 -5.17 -38.84 4.27
C GLU A 49 -5.32 -39.39 5.70
#